data_AF-A0A352KC94-F1
#
_entry.id   AF-A0A352KC94-F1
#
_cell.length_a   1.000
_cell.length_b   1.000
_cell.length_c   1.000
_cell.angle_alpha   90.00
_cell.angle_beta   90.00
_cell.angle_gamma   90.00
#
_symmetry.space_group_name_H-M   'P 1'
#
loop_
_entity.id
_entity.type
_entity.pdbx_description
1 polymer ?
#
loop_
_entity_poly.entity_id
_entity_poly.type
_entity_poly.pdbx_seq_one_letter_code
_entity_poly.pdbx_strand_id
1 'polypeptide(L)'
;MLARRGNLRFARPGQREQLAQTLAACGQRIPDLAIISQQDALALCPPLRPELVDCALYEPRAADMDVHAIHQGYLRAARAQGADIYTETPLEHIERPTEGNPGRRQDARHWRIHAKDRVIEARWLINAAGAWADNIARLAGVRPLGITPKRRTVVTFTPPAGGAIDHWPLVRDADESFYFKPFGGDILLTPADETPLAPCDA
;
A
#
# COMPACT_ATOMS: atom_id res chain seq x y z
N MET A 1 13.70 8.15 6.11
CA MET A 1 12.32 7.61 6.06
C MET A 1 11.55 8.15 4.87
N LEU A 2 11.55 9.47 4.63
CA LEU A 2 10.93 10.05 3.43
C LEU A 2 12.02 10.61 2.51
N ALA A 3 11.92 10.30 1.22
CA ALA A 3 12.75 10.89 0.17
C ALA A 3 11.86 11.50 -0.90
N ARG A 4 12.05 12.79 -1.21
CA ARG A 4 11.27 13.46 -2.27
C ARG A 4 11.51 12.75 -3.61
N ARG A 5 10.43 12.56 -4.35
CA ARG A 5 10.41 11.86 -5.65
C ARG A 5 9.62 12.66 -6.69
N GLY A 6 8.44 13.13 -6.29
CA GLY A 6 7.42 13.59 -7.21
C GLY A 6 6.61 12.44 -7.81
N ASN A 7 5.40 12.76 -8.27
CA ASN A 7 4.49 11.82 -8.92
C ASN A 7 3.92 12.48 -10.17
N LEU A 8 4.18 11.88 -11.33
CA LEU A 8 3.79 12.34 -12.65
C LEU A 8 2.78 11.37 -13.24
N ARG A 9 1.51 11.80 -13.33
CA ARG A 9 0.45 11.06 -14.01
C ARG A 9 0.20 11.68 -15.38
N PHE A 10 0.64 11.03 -16.45
CA PHE A 10 0.49 11.58 -17.80
C PHE A 10 -0.79 11.09 -18.49
N ALA A 11 -1.40 11.96 -19.29
CA ALA A 11 -2.53 11.62 -20.15
C ALA A 11 -2.04 11.34 -21.56
N ARG A 12 -2.55 10.27 -22.17
CA ARG A 12 -2.49 10.06 -23.62
C ARG A 12 -3.46 11.01 -24.33
N PRO A 13 -3.35 11.19 -25.67
CA PRO A 13 -4.38 11.90 -26.43
C PRO A 13 -5.79 11.39 -26.11
N GLY A 14 -6.68 12.30 -25.70
CA GLY A 14 -8.06 11.98 -25.29
C GLY A 14 -8.26 11.68 -23.79
N GLN A 15 -7.20 11.64 -22.97
CA GLN A 15 -7.30 11.32 -21.53
C GLN A 15 -7.21 12.55 -20.60
N ARG A 16 -7.09 13.76 -21.15
CA ARG A 16 -6.92 15.00 -20.36
C ARG A 16 -8.02 15.22 -19.32
N GLU A 17 -9.25 14.87 -19.63
CA GLU A 17 -10.39 15.05 -18.73
C GLU A 17 -10.23 14.22 -17.43
N GLN A 18 -9.62 13.04 -17.50
CA GLN A 18 -9.39 12.18 -16.32
C GLN A 18 -8.41 12.84 -15.34
N LEU A 19 -7.40 13.55 -15.85
CA LEU A 19 -6.50 14.35 -15.02
C LEU A 19 -7.22 15.54 -14.38
N ALA A 20 -8.10 16.21 -15.12
CA ALA A 20 -8.90 17.31 -14.59
C ALA A 20 -9.86 16.85 -13.49
N GLN A 21 -10.49 15.70 -13.66
CA GLN A 21 -11.34 15.07 -12.64
C GLN A 21 -10.53 14.70 -11.39
N THR A 22 -9.33 14.14 -11.56
CA THR A 22 -8.42 13.85 -10.45
C THR A 22 -8.04 15.13 -9.70
N LEU A 23 -7.60 16.17 -10.43
CA LEU A 23 -7.25 17.47 -9.84
C LEU A 23 -8.42 18.08 -9.07
N ALA A 24 -9.64 18.03 -9.61
CA ALA A 24 -10.84 18.51 -8.93
C ALA A 24 -11.13 17.73 -7.64
N ALA A 25 -10.92 16.41 -7.65
CA ALA A 25 -11.21 15.54 -6.50
C ALA A 25 -10.20 15.68 -5.36
N CYS A 26 -8.92 15.95 -5.64
CA CYS A 26 -7.87 15.96 -4.60
C CYS A 26 -7.01 17.22 -4.52
N GLY A 27 -7.06 18.13 -5.50
CA GLY A 27 -6.16 19.30 -5.57
C GLY A 27 -6.22 20.22 -4.36
N GLN A 28 -7.39 20.40 -3.74
CA GLN A 28 -7.50 21.20 -2.51
C GLN A 28 -6.74 20.61 -1.32
N ARG A 29 -6.48 19.31 -1.33
CA ARG A 29 -5.80 18.57 -0.25
C ARG A 29 -4.32 18.33 -0.54
N ILE A 30 -3.89 18.49 -1.79
CA ILE A 30 -2.53 18.20 -2.24
C ILE A 30 -1.90 19.50 -2.73
N PRO A 31 -1.07 20.16 -1.88
CA PRO A 31 -0.37 21.38 -2.28
C PRO A 31 0.49 21.15 -3.53
N ASP A 32 0.50 22.15 -4.40
CA ASP A 32 1.29 22.19 -5.63
C ASP A 32 0.92 21.12 -6.67
N LEU A 33 -0.22 20.41 -6.49
CA LEU A 33 -0.77 19.52 -7.52
C LEU A 33 -1.29 20.36 -8.69
N ALA A 34 -0.72 20.17 -9.88
CA ALA A 34 -1.09 20.94 -11.06
C ALA A 34 -1.04 20.11 -12.33
N ILE A 35 -1.86 20.49 -13.32
CA ILE A 35 -1.69 20.04 -14.70
C ILE A 35 -0.53 20.84 -15.30
N ILE A 36 0.47 20.14 -15.83
CA ILE A 36 1.64 20.68 -16.51
C ILE A 36 1.62 20.33 -18.00
N SER A 37 2.39 21.07 -18.78
CA SER A 37 2.48 20.88 -20.23
C SER A 37 3.17 19.54 -20.59
N GLN A 38 2.99 19.09 -21.83
CA GLN A 38 3.76 17.97 -22.39
C GLN A 38 5.26 18.23 -22.26
N GLN A 39 5.72 19.45 -22.60
CA GLN A 39 7.13 19.82 -22.54
C GLN A 39 7.71 19.67 -21.13
N ASP A 40 6.98 20.12 -20.10
CA ASP A 40 7.41 20.01 -18.71
C ASP A 40 7.44 18.54 -18.25
N ALA A 41 6.45 17.74 -18.66
CA ALA A 41 6.41 16.31 -18.36
C ALA A 41 7.60 15.56 -18.98
N LEU A 42 7.96 15.87 -20.23
CA LEU A 42 9.12 15.30 -20.92
C LEU A 42 10.43 15.77 -20.30
N ALA A 43 10.50 17.00 -19.78
CA ALA A 43 11.68 17.47 -19.05
C ALA A 43 11.89 16.73 -17.73
N LEU A 44 10.81 16.36 -17.03
CA LEU A 44 10.86 15.58 -15.79
C LEU A 44 11.19 14.09 -16.01
N CYS A 45 10.77 13.52 -17.15
CA CYS A 45 11.03 12.13 -17.50
C CYS A 45 11.30 11.98 -19.02
N PRO A 46 12.55 12.22 -19.46
CA PRO A 46 12.94 12.19 -20.87
C PRO A 46 12.62 10.90 -21.66
N PRO A 47 12.57 9.70 -21.06
CA PRO A 47 12.18 8.47 -21.79
C PRO A 47 10.73 8.41 -22.24
N LEU A 48 9.86 9.31 -21.77
CA LEU A 48 8.47 9.35 -22.23
C LEU A 48 8.43 9.65 -23.73
N ARG A 49 7.61 8.87 -24.46
CA ARG A 49 7.39 9.09 -25.89
C ARG A 49 6.49 10.30 -26.10
N PRO A 50 6.94 11.39 -26.76
CA PRO A 50 6.15 12.61 -26.92
C PRO A 50 4.77 12.36 -27.53
N GLU A 51 4.67 11.51 -28.55
CA GLU A 51 3.43 11.18 -29.25
C GLU A 51 2.37 10.50 -28.36
N LEU A 52 2.75 9.99 -27.19
CA LEU A 52 1.85 9.37 -26.23
C LEU A 52 1.49 10.28 -25.04
N VAL A 53 2.02 11.50 -24.98
CA VAL A 53 1.79 12.44 -23.87
C VAL A 53 1.08 13.68 -24.40
N ASP A 54 -0.13 13.95 -23.93
CA ASP A 54 -0.83 15.23 -24.19
C ASP A 54 -0.51 16.27 -23.11
N CYS A 55 -0.65 15.87 -21.84
CA CYS A 55 -0.30 16.66 -20.66
C CYS A 55 -0.06 15.73 -19.47
N ALA A 56 0.30 16.28 -18.31
CA ALA A 56 0.44 15.49 -17.09
C ALA A 56 -0.09 16.23 -15.85
N LEU A 57 -0.54 15.46 -14.87
CA LEU A 57 -0.83 15.92 -13.52
C LEU A 57 0.40 15.62 -12.67
N TYR A 58 0.98 16.64 -12.05
CA TYR A 58 2.23 16.50 -11.32
C TYR A 58 2.08 16.93 -9.86
N GLU A 59 2.52 16.07 -8.96
CA GLU A 59 2.63 16.32 -7.53
C GLU A 59 4.14 16.35 -7.16
N PRO A 60 4.77 17.53 -7.03
CA PRO A 60 6.21 17.62 -6.75
C PRO A 60 6.56 17.15 -5.34
N ARG A 61 5.58 17.16 -4.42
CA ARG A 61 5.77 16.83 -3.01
C ARG A 61 5.67 15.34 -2.72
N ALA A 62 5.28 14.50 -3.67
CA ALA A 62 5.22 13.06 -3.44
C ALA A 62 6.61 12.54 -3.00
N ALA A 63 6.61 11.59 -2.08
CA ALA A 63 7.82 11.05 -1.49
C ALA A 63 7.75 9.53 -1.42
N ASP A 64 8.90 8.91 -1.63
CA ASP A 64 9.08 7.52 -1.27
C ASP A 64 9.16 7.37 0.23
N MET A 65 8.58 6.28 0.72
CA MET A 65 8.64 5.86 2.11
C MET A 65 9.58 4.66 2.22
N ASP A 66 10.54 4.74 3.12
CA ASP A 66 11.28 3.57 3.59
C ASP A 66 10.38 2.78 4.53
N VAL A 67 9.50 1.96 3.94
CA VAL A 67 8.50 1.16 4.65
C VAL A 67 9.18 0.23 5.64
N HIS A 68 10.32 -0.37 5.26
CA HIS A 68 11.07 -1.24 6.16
C HIS A 68 11.54 -0.50 7.41
N ALA A 69 12.22 0.64 7.26
CA ALA A 69 12.69 1.42 8.40
C ALA A 69 11.53 1.92 9.27
N ILE A 70 10.41 2.31 8.66
CA ILE A 70 9.20 2.77 9.38
C ILE A 70 8.63 1.64 10.22
N HIS A 71 8.40 0.46 9.63
CA HIS A 71 7.90 -0.70 10.37
C HIS A 71 8.85 -1.10 11.50
N GLN A 72 10.15 -1.18 11.23
CA GLN A 72 11.13 -1.50 12.27
C GLN A 72 11.17 -0.44 13.38
N GLY A 73 10.99 0.84 13.05
CA GLY A 73 10.84 1.93 14.02
C GLY A 73 9.66 1.71 14.97
N TYR A 74 8.47 1.41 14.43
CA TYR A 74 7.28 1.14 15.24
C TYR A 74 7.43 -0.12 16.09
N LEU A 75 8.00 -1.21 15.55
CA LEU A 75 8.22 -2.44 16.32
C LEU A 75 9.18 -2.20 17.50
N ARG A 76 10.24 -1.40 17.30
CA ARG A 76 11.15 -1.01 18.41
C ARG A 76 10.44 -0.18 19.46
N ALA A 77 9.66 0.83 19.04
CA ALA A 77 8.91 1.68 19.95
C ALA A 77 7.88 0.88 20.78
N ALA A 78 7.17 -0.06 20.15
CA ALA A 78 6.22 -0.92 20.82
C ALA A 78 6.90 -1.81 21.88
N ARG A 79 8.03 -2.46 21.55
CA ARG A 79 8.80 -3.26 22.52
C ARG A 79 9.31 -2.42 23.68
N ALA A 80 9.78 -1.21 23.42
CA ALA A 80 10.24 -0.28 24.47
C ALA A 80 9.10 0.12 25.44
N GLN A 81 7.85 0.05 24.99
CA GLN A 81 6.66 0.28 25.80
C GLN A 81 6.07 -1.02 26.40
N GLY A 82 6.79 -2.14 26.31
CA GLY A 82 6.40 -3.42 26.91
C GLY A 82 5.46 -4.27 26.06
N ALA A 83 5.30 -3.99 24.76
CA ALA A 83 4.51 -4.85 23.88
C ALA A 83 5.25 -6.17 23.58
N ASP A 84 4.54 -7.29 23.74
CA ASP A 84 4.98 -8.59 23.25
C ASP A 84 4.71 -8.71 21.74
N ILE A 85 5.71 -9.19 20.99
CA ILE A 85 5.62 -9.36 19.53
C ILE A 85 5.99 -10.80 19.18
N TYR A 86 5.01 -11.54 18.68
CA TYR A 86 5.17 -12.92 18.25
C TYR A 86 5.09 -13.00 16.72
N THR A 87 6.20 -13.38 16.08
CA THR A 87 6.26 -13.70 14.64
C THR A 87 6.17 -15.22 14.45
N GLU A 88 5.94 -15.68 13.21
CA GLU A 88 5.84 -17.12 12.91
C GLU A 88 4.82 -17.86 13.81
N THR A 89 3.80 -17.13 14.25
CA THR A 89 2.77 -17.57 15.19
C THR A 89 1.41 -17.39 14.53
N PRO A 90 1.07 -18.22 13.52
CA PRO A 90 -0.18 -18.11 12.80
C PRO A 90 -1.36 -18.35 13.75
N LEU A 91 -2.44 -17.58 13.59
CA LEU A 91 -3.69 -17.81 14.32
C LEU A 91 -4.39 -19.05 13.74
N GLU A 92 -4.73 -19.99 14.59
CA GLU A 92 -5.37 -21.26 14.21
C GLU A 92 -6.85 -21.26 14.61
N HIS A 93 -7.16 -20.70 15.78
CA HIS A 93 -8.51 -20.67 16.31
C HIS A 93 -8.75 -19.45 17.21
N ILE A 94 -9.98 -18.94 17.23
CA ILE A 94 -10.38 -17.82 18.08
C ILE A 94 -11.69 -18.19 18.76
N GLU A 95 -11.66 -18.29 20.09
CA GLU A 95 -12.88 -18.41 20.88
C GLU A 95 -13.42 -17.00 21.12
N ARG A 96 -14.63 -16.76 20.61
CA ARG A 96 -15.33 -15.51 20.80
C ARG A 96 -15.80 -15.40 22.26
N PRO A 97 -15.71 -14.20 22.88
CA PRO A 97 -16.33 -13.99 24.17
C PRO A 97 -17.83 -14.27 24.07
N THR A 98 -18.31 -15.28 24.80
CA THR A 98 -19.75 -15.59 24.88
C THR A 98 -20.44 -14.67 25.88
N GLU A 99 -21.74 -14.46 25.70
CA GLU A 99 -22.58 -13.92 26.77
C GLU A 99 -22.70 -14.98 27.86
N GLY A 100 -21.96 -14.78 28.96
CA GLY A 100 -22.12 -15.43 30.27
C GLY A 100 -22.50 -16.91 30.29
N ASN A 101 -21.55 -17.79 30.66
CA ASN A 101 -21.93 -19.07 31.23
C ASN A 101 -22.54 -18.81 32.62
N PRO A 102 -23.82 -19.14 32.90
CA PRO A 102 -24.43 -18.90 34.19
C PRO A 102 -23.69 -19.73 35.26
N GLY A 103 -22.74 -19.10 35.95
CA GLY A 103 -21.88 -19.75 36.95
C GLY A 103 -20.42 -19.30 36.95
N ARG A 104 -19.92 -18.68 35.87
CA ARG A 104 -18.63 -17.96 35.91
C ARG A 104 -18.88 -16.50 36.28
N ARG A 105 -18.17 -16.03 37.32
CA ARG A 105 -18.18 -14.61 37.75
C ARG A 105 -18.06 -13.71 36.53
N GLN A 106 -18.78 -12.59 36.55
CA GLN A 106 -18.85 -11.51 35.55
C GLN A 106 -17.51 -10.82 35.22
N ASP A 107 -16.38 -11.42 35.58
CA ASP A 107 -15.04 -10.90 35.36
C ASP A 107 -14.59 -11.24 33.92
N ALA A 108 -15.03 -10.34 33.05
CA ALA A 108 -14.54 -10.02 31.71
C ALA A 108 -14.62 -11.12 30.63
N ARG A 109 -15.55 -10.88 29.71
CA ARG A 109 -15.65 -11.50 28.39
C ARG A 109 -14.37 -11.19 27.59
N HIS A 110 -13.40 -12.10 27.63
CA HIS A 110 -12.17 -12.02 26.85
C HIS A 110 -12.25 -12.89 25.60
N TRP A 111 -11.55 -12.46 24.55
CA TRP A 111 -11.17 -13.30 23.42
C TRP A 111 -10.11 -14.28 23.88
N ARG A 112 -10.17 -15.52 23.38
CA ARG A 112 -9.12 -16.50 23.55
C ARG A 112 -8.58 -16.90 22.18
N ILE A 113 -7.33 -16.54 21.92
CA ILE A 113 -6.67 -16.76 20.64
C ILE A 113 -5.71 -17.93 20.79
N HIS A 114 -5.89 -18.95 19.96
CA HIS A 114 -4.97 -20.07 19.84
C HIS A 114 -4.07 -19.84 18.64
N ALA A 115 -2.77 -19.82 18.88
CA ALA A 115 -1.77 -19.62 17.86
C ALA A 115 -0.55 -20.48 18.19
N LYS A 116 -0.32 -21.53 17.39
CA LYS A 116 0.73 -22.52 17.61
C LYS A 116 0.67 -23.13 19.03
N ASP A 117 1.72 -22.98 19.83
CA ASP A 117 1.86 -23.49 21.18
C ASP A 117 1.33 -22.52 22.25
N ARG A 118 0.57 -21.49 21.85
CA ARG A 118 0.15 -20.39 22.72
C ARG A 118 -1.35 -20.21 22.75
N VAL A 119 -1.81 -19.78 23.93
CA VAL A 119 -3.16 -19.32 24.18
C VAL A 119 -3.05 -17.91 24.75
N ILE A 120 -3.60 -16.94 24.04
CA ILE A 120 -3.57 -15.51 24.42
C ILE A 120 -4.99 -15.08 24.79
N GLU A 121 -5.15 -14.46 25.96
CA GLU A 121 -6.41 -13.86 26.39
C GLU A 121 -6.36 -12.35 26.25
N ALA A 122 -7.38 -11.75 25.62
CA ALA A 122 -7.42 -10.32 25.38
C ALA A 122 -8.83 -9.75 25.46
N ARG A 123 -8.98 -8.56 26.04
CA ARG A 123 -10.28 -7.85 26.06
C ARG A 123 -10.70 -7.38 24.67
N TRP A 124 -9.72 -6.97 23.87
CA TRP A 124 -9.91 -6.46 22.52
C TRP A 124 -9.06 -7.25 21.55
N LEU A 125 -9.65 -7.60 20.42
CA LEU A 125 -8.97 -8.19 19.27
C LEU A 125 -9.09 -7.21 18.10
N ILE A 126 -7.94 -6.78 17.56
CA ILE A 126 -7.87 -5.89 16.41
C ILE A 126 -7.38 -6.70 15.21
N ASN A 127 -8.19 -6.76 14.15
CA ASN A 127 -7.81 -7.44 12.92
C ASN A 127 -7.03 -6.49 12.00
N ALA A 128 -5.70 -6.66 11.98
CA ALA A 128 -4.77 -5.92 11.12
C ALA A 128 -4.08 -6.84 10.10
N ALA A 129 -4.74 -7.93 9.68
CA ALA A 129 -4.12 -9.00 8.88
C ALA A 129 -4.08 -8.74 7.36
N GLY A 130 -4.27 -7.49 6.91
CA GLY A 130 -4.21 -7.12 5.50
C GLY A 130 -5.11 -7.99 4.61
N ALA A 131 -4.52 -8.63 3.60
CA ALA A 131 -5.22 -9.52 2.67
C ALA A 131 -5.92 -10.71 3.34
N TRP A 132 -5.51 -11.11 4.55
CA TRP A 132 -6.12 -12.20 5.32
C TRP A 132 -7.24 -11.73 6.26
N ALA A 133 -7.65 -10.46 6.23
CA ALA A 133 -8.63 -9.93 7.17
C ALA A 133 -9.91 -10.77 7.25
N ASP A 134 -10.45 -11.20 6.11
CA ASP A 134 -11.66 -12.04 6.07
C ASP A 134 -11.42 -13.49 6.52
N ASN A 135 -10.19 -13.98 6.47
CA ASN A 135 -9.82 -15.26 7.08
C ASN A 135 -9.88 -15.14 8.60
N ILE A 136 -9.31 -14.09 9.17
CA ILE A 136 -9.35 -13.82 10.61
C ILE A 136 -10.79 -13.56 11.08
N ALA A 137 -11.60 -12.81 10.30
CA ALA A 137 -13.01 -12.57 10.61
C ALA A 137 -13.79 -13.88 10.75
N ARG A 138 -13.56 -14.83 9.84
CA ARG A 138 -14.18 -16.16 9.89
C ARG A 138 -13.73 -16.96 11.12
N LEU A 139 -12.43 -16.96 11.44
CA LEU A 139 -11.91 -17.61 12.65
C LEU A 139 -12.56 -17.04 13.93
N ALA A 140 -12.79 -15.73 13.97
CA ALA A 140 -13.42 -15.05 15.10
C ALA A 140 -14.95 -15.15 15.14
N GLY A 141 -15.59 -15.79 14.15
CA GLY A 141 -17.05 -15.88 14.06
C GLY A 141 -17.74 -14.52 13.91
N VAL A 142 -17.08 -13.58 13.23
CA VAL A 142 -17.63 -12.26 12.89
C VAL A 142 -17.85 -12.13 11.38
N ARG A 143 -18.72 -11.22 10.97
CA ARG A 143 -19.07 -11.03 9.56
C ARG A 143 -17.84 -10.56 8.76
N PRO A 144 -17.45 -11.25 7.68
CA PRO A 144 -16.39 -10.79 6.77
C PRO A 144 -16.75 -9.46 6.10
N LEU A 145 -15.73 -8.67 5.72
CA LEU A 145 -15.91 -7.39 5.05
C LEU A 145 -16.03 -7.52 3.52
N GLY A 146 -15.72 -8.68 2.97
CA GLY A 146 -15.67 -8.91 1.53
C GLY A 146 -14.37 -8.41 0.90
N ILE A 147 -13.25 -8.50 1.62
CA ILE A 147 -11.94 -8.09 1.09
C ILE A 147 -11.46 -9.15 0.09
N THR A 148 -11.20 -8.72 -1.15
CA THR A 148 -10.66 -9.55 -2.22
C THR A 148 -9.18 -9.24 -2.43
N PRO A 149 -8.25 -10.15 -2.06
CA PRO A 149 -6.84 -9.97 -2.37
C PRO A 149 -6.61 -10.00 -3.88
N LYS A 150 -5.68 -9.17 -4.31
CA LYS A 150 -5.28 -9.04 -5.72
C LYS A 150 -3.77 -9.10 -5.81
N ARG A 151 -3.27 -9.73 -6.86
CA ARG A 151 -1.84 -9.70 -7.21
C ARG A 151 -1.46 -8.32 -7.75
N ARG A 152 -0.22 -7.89 -7.47
CA ARG A 152 0.45 -6.75 -8.11
C ARG A 152 1.85 -7.19 -8.49
N THR A 153 2.10 -7.33 -9.78
CA THR A 153 3.38 -7.78 -10.34
C THR A 153 4.38 -6.64 -10.31
N VAL A 154 5.60 -6.92 -9.88
CA VAL A 154 6.71 -5.97 -9.92
C VAL A 154 7.86 -6.60 -10.70
N VAL A 155 8.42 -5.85 -11.64
CA VAL A 155 9.64 -6.21 -12.35
C VAL A 155 10.67 -5.10 -12.21
N THR A 156 11.95 -5.47 -12.13
CA THR A 156 13.07 -4.53 -12.14
C THR A 156 13.90 -4.75 -13.38
N PHE A 157 14.41 -3.66 -13.96
CA PHE A 157 15.33 -3.73 -15.09
C PHE A 157 16.33 -2.58 -15.03
N THR A 158 17.53 -2.86 -15.53
CA THR A 158 18.61 -1.87 -15.62
C THR A 158 18.22 -0.77 -16.60
N PRO A 159 18.41 0.52 -16.24
CA PRO A 159 18.18 1.61 -17.17
C PRO A 159 19.11 1.52 -18.40
N PRO A 160 18.73 2.12 -19.53
CA PRO A 160 19.64 2.27 -20.67
C PRO A 160 20.97 2.93 -20.25
N ALA A 161 22.08 2.47 -20.82
CA ALA A 161 23.41 2.93 -20.44
C ALA A 161 23.56 4.46 -20.56
N GLY A 162 24.10 5.09 -19.52
CA GLY A 162 24.50 6.51 -19.53
C GLY A 162 23.50 7.52 -18.97
N GLY A 163 22.33 7.11 -18.47
CA GLY A 163 21.35 8.02 -17.86
C GLY A 163 21.30 7.95 -16.33
N ALA A 164 21.47 9.07 -15.64
CA ALA A 164 21.14 9.18 -14.21
C ALA A 164 19.61 9.23 -14.06
N ILE A 165 18.99 8.19 -13.50
CA ILE A 165 17.52 8.08 -13.42
C ILE A 165 16.94 8.55 -12.08
N ASP A 166 17.77 8.69 -11.04
CA ASP A 166 17.31 8.89 -9.65
C ASP A 166 16.41 10.12 -9.45
N HIS A 167 16.51 11.11 -10.33
CA HIS A 167 15.71 12.33 -10.28
C HIS A 167 14.32 12.16 -10.91
N TRP A 168 14.03 11.07 -11.61
CA TRP A 168 12.72 10.85 -12.21
C TRP A 168 11.64 10.69 -11.12
N PRO A 169 10.45 11.26 -11.34
CA PRO A 169 9.32 11.02 -10.46
C PRO A 169 8.84 9.56 -10.58
N LEU A 170 7.90 9.18 -9.72
CA LEU A 170 7.05 8.05 -10.06
C LEU A 170 6.19 8.46 -11.27
N VAL A 171 6.25 7.68 -12.34
CA VAL A 171 5.51 7.94 -13.57
C VAL A 171 4.42 6.89 -13.73
N ARG A 172 3.20 7.33 -14.02
CA ARG A 172 2.03 6.48 -14.29
C ARG A 172 1.16 7.09 -15.38
N ASP A 173 0.37 6.28 -16.06
CA ASP A 173 -0.62 6.80 -17.01
C ASP A 173 -1.95 7.18 -16.33
N ALA A 174 -2.79 7.89 -17.09
CA ALA A 174 -4.03 8.47 -16.58
C ALA A 174 -5.04 7.42 -16.11
N ASP A 175 -5.04 6.21 -16.68
CA ASP A 175 -5.88 5.08 -16.27
C ASP A 175 -5.20 4.12 -15.28
N GLU A 176 -3.97 4.45 -14.85
CA GLU A 176 -3.17 3.64 -13.91
C GLU A 176 -2.96 2.20 -14.39
N SER A 177 -2.87 2.00 -15.71
CA SER A 177 -2.59 0.71 -16.34
C SER A 177 -1.14 0.26 -16.12
N PHE A 178 -0.23 1.18 -15.78
CA PHE A 178 1.11 0.85 -15.29
C PHE A 178 1.70 2.00 -14.47
N TYR A 179 2.75 1.71 -13.71
CA TYR A 179 3.63 2.76 -13.20
C TYR A 179 5.08 2.26 -13.11
N PHE A 180 6.01 3.21 -13.18
CA PHE A 180 7.42 2.95 -12.95
C PHE A 180 8.08 4.06 -12.14
N LYS A 181 9.22 3.73 -11.53
CA LYS A 181 10.08 4.69 -10.86
C LYS A 181 11.50 4.17 -10.70
N PRO A 182 12.48 5.04 -10.44
CA PRO A 182 13.80 4.61 -9.97
C PRO A 182 13.70 3.80 -8.67
N PHE A 183 14.50 2.75 -8.57
CA PHE A 183 14.59 1.89 -7.40
C PHE A 183 15.98 1.25 -7.31
N GLY A 184 16.81 1.76 -6.39
CA GLY A 184 18.13 1.17 -6.11
C GLY A 184 19.11 1.19 -7.30
N GLY A 185 19.00 2.18 -8.19
CA GLY A 185 19.78 2.25 -9.43
C GLY A 185 19.13 1.57 -10.64
N ASP A 186 18.13 0.73 -10.42
CA ASP A 186 17.29 0.12 -11.46
C ASP A 186 15.99 0.90 -11.65
N ILE A 187 15.19 0.48 -12.64
CA ILE A 187 13.81 0.92 -12.81
C ILE A 187 12.90 -0.19 -12.28
N LEU A 188 12.05 0.16 -11.32
CA LEU A 188 10.90 -0.66 -10.93
C LEU A 188 9.73 -0.32 -11.85
N LEU A 189 9.11 -1.34 -12.43
CA LEU A 189 7.88 -1.23 -13.24
C LEU A 189 6.82 -2.20 -12.71
N THR A 190 5.56 -1.79 -12.79
CA THR A 190 4.43 -2.68 -12.59
C THR A 190 3.37 -2.43 -13.66
N PRO A 191 2.74 -3.49 -14.20
CA PRO A 191 1.55 -3.37 -15.05
C PRO A 191 0.27 -3.10 -14.24
N ALA A 192 0.42 -2.71 -12.97
CA ALA A 192 -0.66 -2.37 -12.07
C ALA A 192 -1.79 -3.43 -12.01
N ASP A 193 -1.46 -4.71 -12.22
CA ASP A 193 -2.45 -5.76 -12.32
C ASP A 193 -3.27 -5.87 -11.03
N GLU A 194 -4.52 -6.31 -11.22
CA GLU A 194 -5.53 -6.40 -10.17
C GLU A 194 -6.21 -7.77 -10.19
N THR A 195 -5.50 -8.80 -10.67
CA THR A 195 -6.05 -10.15 -10.76
C THR A 195 -6.30 -10.71 -9.36
N PRO A 196 -7.53 -11.20 -9.05
CA PRO A 196 -7.79 -11.85 -7.79
C PRO A 196 -6.83 -13.02 -7.53
N LEU A 197 -6.36 -13.12 -6.29
CA LEU A 197 -5.48 -14.18 -5.82
C LEU A 197 -5.90 -14.58 -4.40
N ALA A 198 -5.61 -15.81 -4.00
CA ALA A 198 -5.64 -16.14 -2.58
C ALA A 198 -4.64 -15.24 -1.83
N PRO A 199 -4.89 -14.90 -0.56
CA PRO A 199 -3.94 -14.10 0.20
C PRO A 199 -2.64 -14.90 0.39
N CYS A 200 -1.50 -14.28 0.06
CA CYS A 200 -0.18 -14.89 0.13
C CYS A 200 0.89 -13.83 0.41
N ASP A 201 2.04 -14.27 0.91
CA ASP A 201 3.27 -13.50 0.87
C ASP A 201 3.85 -13.65 -0.54
N ALA A 202 3.56 -12.66 -1.41
CA ALA A 202 3.93 -12.65 -2.83
C ALA A 202 5.28 -11.97 -3.09
#